data_AF-A0A1I8NIW7-F1
#
_entry.id   AF-A0A1I8NIW7-F1
#
_cell.length_a   1.000
_cell.length_b   1.000
_cell.length_c   1.000
_cell.angle_alpha   90.00
_cell.angle_beta   90.00
_cell.angle_gamma   90.00
#
_symmetry.space_group_name_H-M   'P 1'
#
loop_
_entity.id
_entity.type
_entity.pdbx_description
1 polymer ?
#
loop_
_entity_poly.entity_id
_entity_poly.type
_entity_poly.pdbx_seq_one_letter_code
_entity_poly.pdbx_strand_id
1 'polypeptide(L)'
;MSSADPSSISDDIPSSSTNNESQKSGDLKNDKTFSRYRSLIVVECGLKIATNEATLKRLQNLRRELNYINETDWMYEPVDKKIP
;
A
#
# COMPACT_ATOMS: atom_id res chain seq x y z
N MET A 1 52.59 -4.66 -4.31
CA MET A 1 51.70 -5.79 -4.65
C MET A 1 50.41 -5.18 -5.17
N SER A 2 50.15 -5.39 -6.46
CA SER A 2 49.04 -4.82 -7.23
C SER A 2 47.90 -5.84 -7.28
N SER A 3 46.65 -5.41 -7.10
CA SER A 3 45.48 -6.15 -7.57
C SER A 3 44.17 -5.38 -7.34
N ALA A 4 43.56 -4.91 -8.42
CA ALA A 4 42.12 -4.99 -8.67
C ALA A 4 41.84 -4.57 -10.12
N ASP A 5 41.75 -5.56 -11.02
CA ASP A 5 41.16 -5.42 -12.35
C ASP A 5 39.63 -5.43 -12.23
N PRO A 6 38.88 -4.45 -12.76
CA PRO A 6 37.45 -4.62 -12.98
C PRO A 6 37.25 -5.51 -14.22
N SER A 7 36.86 -6.75 -13.95
CA SER A 7 36.50 -7.73 -14.96
C SER A 7 35.41 -7.17 -15.88
N SER A 8 35.77 -7.11 -17.17
CA SER A 8 34.91 -6.97 -18.34
C SER A 8 33.59 -7.74 -18.18
N ILE A 9 32.46 -7.04 -18.12
CA ILE A 9 31.15 -7.64 -18.31
C ILE A 9 30.78 -7.43 -19.78
N SER A 10 30.90 -8.49 -20.56
CA SER A 10 30.45 -8.53 -21.95
C SER A 10 28.96 -8.80 -21.92
N ASP A 11 28.15 -7.80 -22.22
CA ASP A 11 26.71 -7.94 -22.42
C ASP A 11 26.47 -8.63 -23.77
N ASP A 12 26.45 -9.97 -23.78
CA ASP A 12 25.91 -10.74 -24.90
C ASP A 12 24.38 -10.58 -24.92
N ILE A 13 23.91 -9.66 -25.75
CA ILE A 13 22.50 -9.53 -26.13
C ILE A 13 22.26 -10.47 -27.31
N PRO A 14 21.40 -11.51 -27.22
CA PRO A 14 20.86 -12.13 -28.42
C PRO A 14 19.70 -11.26 -28.91
N SER A 15 19.98 -10.49 -29.96
CA SER A 15 18.98 -9.78 -30.75
C SER A 15 17.95 -10.75 -31.34
N SER A 16 16.70 -10.33 -31.19
CA SER A 16 15.46 -10.82 -31.80
C SER A 16 15.63 -11.45 -33.19
N SER A 17 14.92 -12.56 -33.43
CA SER A 17 13.73 -12.60 -34.32
C SER A 17 13.54 -14.01 -34.88
N THR A 18 12.36 -14.60 -34.71
CA THR A 18 11.56 -15.20 -35.81
C THR A 18 10.19 -15.57 -35.24
N ASN A 19 9.19 -14.75 -35.60
CA ASN A 19 7.79 -15.05 -35.40
C ASN A 19 7.40 -16.23 -36.31
N ASN A 20 7.02 -17.36 -35.72
CA ASN A 20 6.16 -18.33 -36.39
C ASN A 20 4.78 -18.26 -35.77
N GLU A 21 3.83 -17.81 -36.59
CA GLU A 21 2.41 -17.83 -36.31
C GLU A 21 1.91 -19.26 -36.04
N SER A 22 0.78 -19.30 -35.34
CA SER A 22 -0.14 -20.44 -35.23
C SER A 22 0.12 -21.41 -34.07
N GLN A 23 -0.20 -20.98 -32.85
CA GLN A 23 -1.19 -21.67 -32.01
C GLN A 23 -1.52 -20.82 -30.76
N LYS A 24 -2.76 -20.99 -30.26
CA LYS A 24 -3.24 -20.62 -28.92
C LYS A 24 -4.01 -19.28 -28.79
N SER A 25 -5.16 -19.24 -29.45
CA SER A 25 -6.30 -18.36 -29.11
C SER A 25 -6.85 -18.56 -27.68
N GLY A 26 -6.29 -19.50 -26.90
CA GLY A 26 -6.63 -19.75 -25.49
C GLY A 26 -5.89 -18.88 -24.46
N ASP A 27 -4.71 -18.32 -24.78
CA ASP A 27 -3.89 -17.62 -23.77
C ASP A 27 -4.35 -16.17 -23.49
N LEU A 28 -4.80 -15.44 -24.51
CA LEU A 28 -5.24 -14.05 -24.38
C LEU A 28 -6.47 -13.85 -23.48
N LYS A 29 -7.35 -14.86 -23.37
CA LYS A 29 -8.53 -14.81 -22.50
C LYS A 29 -8.16 -15.06 -21.03
N ASN A 30 -7.19 -15.93 -20.80
CA ASN A 30 -6.68 -16.21 -19.47
C ASN A 30 -5.87 -15.03 -18.93
N ASP A 31 -5.09 -14.38 -19.80
CA ASP A 31 -4.28 -13.21 -19.46
C ASP A 31 -5.15 -11.99 -19.08
N LYS A 32 -6.19 -11.68 -19.86
CA LYS A 32 -7.17 -10.63 -19.51
C LYS A 32 -7.93 -10.94 -18.22
N THR A 33 -8.17 -12.22 -17.94
CA THR A 33 -8.86 -12.64 -16.71
C THR A 33 -7.94 -12.53 -15.50
N PHE A 34 -6.68 -12.96 -15.63
CA PHE A 34 -5.66 -12.81 -14.62
C PHE A 34 -5.36 -11.34 -14.30
N SER A 35 -5.22 -10.50 -15.34
CA SER A 35 -5.03 -9.06 -15.19
C SER A 35 -6.20 -8.40 -14.44
N ARG A 36 -7.45 -8.78 -14.74
CA ARG A 36 -8.63 -8.32 -13.98
C ARG A 36 -8.56 -8.74 -12.51
N TYR A 37 -8.23 -9.99 -12.21
CA TYR A 37 -8.10 -10.43 -10.81
C TYR A 37 -6.98 -9.71 -10.07
N ARG A 38 -5.82 -9.51 -10.70
CA ARG A 38 -4.72 -8.71 -10.15
C ARG A 38 -5.17 -7.28 -9.84
N SER A 39 -5.87 -6.64 -10.79
CA SER A 39 -6.39 -5.28 -10.59
C SER A 39 -7.36 -5.22 -9.41
N LEU A 40 -8.29 -6.16 -9.30
CA LEU A 40 -9.23 -6.24 -8.17
C LEU A 40 -8.51 -6.39 -6.84
N ILE A 41 -7.52 -7.28 -6.75
CA ILE A 41 -6.73 -7.50 -5.54
C ILE A 41 -5.98 -6.23 -5.15
N VAL A 42 -5.33 -5.56 -6.10
CA VAL A 42 -4.59 -4.31 -5.83
C VAL A 42 -5.52 -3.22 -5.31
N VAL A 43 -6.69 -3.05 -5.93
CA VAL A 43 -7.69 -2.06 -5.50
C VAL A 43 -8.21 -2.39 -4.11
N GLU A 44 -8.56 -3.64 -3.84
CA GLU A 44 -9.07 -4.07 -2.53
C GLU A 44 -8.03 -3.88 -1.43
N CYS A 45 -6.78 -4.26 -1.68
CA CYS A 45 -5.67 -4.03 -0.75
C CYS A 45 -5.45 -2.53 -0.50
N GLY A 46 -5.46 -1.72 -1.56
CA GLY A 46 -5.34 -0.26 -1.45
C GLY A 46 -6.46 0.35 -0.61
N LEU A 47 -7.71 -0.07 -0.82
CA LEU A 47 -8.86 0.40 -0.05
C LEU A 47 -8.75 0.01 1.42
N LYS A 48 -8.32 -1.23 1.72
CA LYS A 48 -8.10 -1.70 3.09
C LYS A 48 -7.05 -0.86 3.81
N ILE A 49 -5.92 -0.57 3.13
CA ILE A 49 -4.85 0.28 3.68
C ILE A 49 -5.38 1.68 3.97
N ALA A 50 -6.02 2.33 3.00
CA ALA A 50 -6.55 3.69 3.15
C ALA A 50 -7.59 3.78 4.28
N THR A 51 -8.45 2.77 4.41
CA THR A 51 -9.43 2.70 5.49
C THR A 51 -8.74 2.54 6.84
N ASN A 52 -7.73 1.67 6.95
CA ASN A 52 -6.97 1.49 8.17
C ASN A 52 -6.26 2.79 8.60
N GLU A 53 -5.56 3.46 7.68
CA GLU A 53 -4.92 4.74 7.94
C GLU A 53 -5.90 5.82 8.41
N ALA A 54 -7.07 5.92 7.77
CA ALA A 54 -8.13 6.84 8.17
C ALA A 54 -8.64 6.54 9.59
N THR A 55 -8.85 5.26 9.92
CA THR A 55 -9.29 4.86 11.27
C THR A 55 -8.23 5.16 12.33
N LEU A 56 -6.94 4.91 12.05
CA LEU A 56 -5.83 5.24 12.95
C LEU A 56 -5.72 6.73 13.19
N LYS A 57 -5.82 7.55 12.14
CA LYS A 57 -5.79 9.01 12.25
C LYS A 57 -6.95 9.52 13.10
N ARG A 58 -8.16 8.99 12.90
CA ARG A 58 -9.33 9.33 13.73
C ARG A 58 -9.08 8.97 15.19
N LEU A 59 -8.53 7.78 15.47
CA LEU A 59 -8.23 7.35 16.83
C LEU A 59 -7.19 8.25 17.50
N GLN A 60 -6.14 8.65 16.78
CA GLN A 60 -5.14 9.59 17.29
C GLN A 60 -5.75 10.96 17.60
N ASN A 61 -6.67 11.46 16.77
CA ASN A 61 -7.37 12.72 17.03
C ASN A 61 -8.21 12.63 18.32
N LEU A 62 -9.01 11.57 18.46
CA LEU A 62 -9.82 11.35 19.67
C LEU A 62 -8.96 11.26 20.93
N ARG A 63 -7.80 10.60 20.86
CA ARG A 63 -6.85 10.58 21.98
C ARG A 63 -6.33 11.98 22.34
N ARG A 64 -6.07 12.83 21.34
CA ARG A 64 -5.66 14.22 21.57
C ARG A 64 -6.79 15.05 22.18
N GLU A 65 -8.03 14.85 21.72
CA GLU A 65 -9.21 15.52 22.30
C GLU A 65 -9.44 15.11 23.75
N LEU A 66 -9.33 13.82 24.09
CA LEU A 66 -9.42 13.35 25.47
C LEU A 66 -8.30 13.95 26.35
N ASN A 67 -7.07 13.99 25.82
CA ASN A 67 -5.96 14.60 26.53
C ASN A 67 -6.19 16.10 26.78
N TYR A 68 -6.70 16.81 25.78
CA TYR A 68 -7.06 18.22 25.91
C TYR A 68 -8.12 18.43 27.01
N ILE A 69 -9.18 17.61 27.03
CA ILE A 69 -10.21 17.69 28.09
C ILE A 69 -9.58 17.51 29.47
N ASN A 70 -8.70 16.51 29.63
CA ASN A 70 -8.02 16.27 30.90
C ASN A 70 -7.09 17.42 31.32
N GLU A 71 -6.35 18.00 30.39
CA GLU A 71 -5.48 19.17 30.64
C GLU A 71 -6.27 20.45 30.95
N THR A 72 -7.54 20.49 30.54
CA THR A 72 -8.42 21.65 30.68
C THR A 72 -9.54 21.46 31.69
N ASP A 73 -9.56 20.33 32.42
CA ASP A 73 -10.61 19.97 33.37
C ASP A 73 -10.80 21.04 34.47
N TRP A 74 -9.70 21.64 34.91
CA TRP A 74 -9.68 22.71 35.91
C TRP A 74 -10.45 23.98 35.49
N MET A 75 -10.76 24.16 34.21
CA MET A 75 -11.51 25.31 33.71
C MET A 75 -13.02 25.20 33.94
N TYR A 76 -13.52 24.01 34.27
CA TYR A 76 -14.94 23.72 34.33
C TYR A 76 -15.37 23.24 35.71
N GLU A 77 -16.64 23.48 36.05
CA GLU A 77 -17.21 22.89 37.25
C GLU A 77 -17.46 21.39 37.05
N PRO A 78 -17.17 20.55 38.06
CA PRO A 78 -17.46 19.12 38.00
C PRO A 78 -18.93 18.83 37.71
N VAL A 79 -19.18 17.94 36.76
CA VAL A 79 -20.54 17.58 36.29
C VAL A 79 -21.36 16.91 37.39
N ASP A 80 -20.71 16.23 38.34
CA ASP A 80 -21.35 15.57 39.48
C ASP A 80 -22.17 16.53 40.36
N LYS A 81 -21.92 17.84 40.29
CA LYS A 81 -22.69 18.86 41.02
C LYS A 81 -23.99 19.27 40.30
N LYS A 82 -24.21 18.83 39.06
CA LYS A 82 -25.33 19.24 38.20
C LYS A 82 -26.33 18.13 37.88
N ILE A 83 -26.06 16.90 38.32
CA ILE A 83 -26.99 15.77 38.20
C ILE A 83 -27.72 15.65 39.54
N PRO A 84 -29.04 15.87 39.61
CA PRO A 84 -29.82 15.78 40.84
C PRO A 84 -29.86 14.36 41.43
#